data_AF-A0A1W9MQP8-F1
#
_entry.id   AF-A0A1W9MQP8-F1
#
_cell.length_a   1.000
_cell.length_b   1.000
_cell.length_c   1.000
_cell.angle_alpha   90.00
_cell.angle_beta   90.00
_cell.angle_gamma   90.00
#
_symmetry.space_group_name_H-M   'P 1'
#
loop_
_entity.id
_entity.type
_entity.pdbx_description
1 polymer ?
#
loop_
_entity_poly.entity_id
_entity_poly.type
_entity_poly.pdbx_seq_one_letter_code
_entity_poly.pdbx_strand_id
1 'polypeptide(L)'
;MFTADLKKTQNNLILLGYVSASESYFRELIRQLIVIDRRSRLASENQMLTFGAAIHYSKELLPEALLENCSFASKKNIIDAFKDFLGLKGHTPQEVEKVLSEFEKICQLRHCIVHRFGKLGSNNAIKFGLESHLDCLEKPLVLNINQLYQVYQICENTILVINDHLYKRIMIRTLEPDISDWSWDLRKDKNKFEKYYSLFASLQKPPMPVSSATEAYNKLREYKNSL
;
A
#
# COMPACT_ATOMS: atom_id res chain seq x y z
N MET A 1 -5.80 16.57 37.66
CA MET A 1 -4.54 17.21 37.20
C MET A 1 -4.07 16.45 35.96
N PHE A 2 -4.18 17.05 34.77
CA PHE A 2 -3.68 16.45 33.53
C PHE A 2 -2.16 16.61 33.49
N THR A 3 -1.42 15.63 33.99
CA THR A 3 -0.02 15.50 33.60
C THR A 3 0.00 14.93 32.19
N ALA A 4 0.40 15.76 31.21
CA ALA A 4 0.67 15.26 29.88
C ALA A 4 1.80 14.24 29.98
N ASP A 5 1.45 12.96 29.92
CA ASP A 5 2.42 11.88 29.90
C ASP A 5 3.08 11.84 28.52
N LEU A 6 4.18 12.60 28.40
CA LEU A 6 4.92 12.78 27.15
C LEU A 6 5.29 11.44 26.51
N LYS A 7 5.52 10.38 27.30
CA LYS A 7 5.86 9.04 26.80
C LYS A 7 4.65 8.38 26.11
N LYS A 8 3.44 8.52 26.65
CA LYS A 8 2.21 8.06 25.99
C LYS A 8 1.97 8.81 24.68
N THR A 9 2.18 10.12 24.69
CA THR A 9 2.06 10.95 23.49
C THR A 9 3.09 10.53 22.43
N GLN A 10 4.34 10.30 22.81
CA GLN A 10 5.39 9.80 21.91
C GLN A 10 5.03 8.46 21.26
N ASN A 11 4.59 7.49 22.05
CA ASN A 11 4.23 6.17 21.51
C ASN A 11 3.06 6.25 20.53
N ASN A 12 2.06 7.09 20.82
CA ASN A 12 0.96 7.33 19.90
C ASN A 12 1.43 7.99 18.60
N LEU A 13 2.36 8.95 18.67
CA LEU A 13 2.97 9.56 17.48
C LEU A 13 3.77 8.54 16.62
N ILE A 14 4.45 7.58 17.26
CA ILE A 14 5.16 6.51 16.54
C ILE A 14 4.17 5.64 15.75
N LEU A 15 3.03 5.25 16.35
CA LEU A 15 1.98 4.53 15.63
C LEU A 15 1.48 5.33 14.43
N LEU A 16 1.22 6.63 14.61
CA LEU A 16 0.81 7.52 13.50
C LEU A 16 1.87 7.53 12.38
N GLY A 17 3.15 7.58 12.75
CA GLY A 17 4.27 7.50 11.81
C GLY A 17 4.26 6.22 10.97
N TYR A 18 4.08 5.04 11.60
CA TYR A 18 4.01 3.77 10.87
C TYR A 18 2.86 3.73 9.87
N VAL A 19 1.65 4.14 10.28
CA VAL A 19 0.50 4.17 9.36
C VAL A 19 0.75 5.15 8.22
N SER A 20 1.29 6.33 8.52
CA SER A 20 1.55 7.36 7.49
C SER A 20 2.60 6.91 6.48
N ALA A 21 3.63 6.17 6.92
CA ALA A 21 4.63 5.57 6.04
C ALA A 21 4.01 4.48 5.14
N SER A 22 3.14 3.63 5.67
CA SER A 22 2.41 2.62 4.87
C SER A 22 1.49 3.26 3.84
N GLU A 23 0.72 4.30 4.20
CA GLU A 23 -0.13 5.02 3.24
C GLU A 23 0.69 5.70 2.15
N SER A 24 1.83 6.30 2.51
CA SER A 24 2.75 6.93 1.55
C SER A 24 3.35 5.90 0.58
N TYR A 25 3.68 4.70 1.06
CA TYR A 25 4.12 3.60 0.21
C TYR A 25 3.05 3.22 -0.83
N PHE A 26 1.78 3.07 -0.42
CA PHE A 26 0.70 2.77 -1.38
C PHE A 26 0.54 3.87 -2.42
N ARG A 27 0.60 5.14 -2.00
CA ARG A 27 0.52 6.30 -2.92
C ARG A 27 1.65 6.29 -3.94
N GLU A 28 2.89 6.15 -3.47
CA GLU A 28 4.07 6.09 -4.33
C GLU A 28 3.94 4.98 -5.36
N LEU A 29 3.61 3.78 -4.89
CA LEU A 29 3.51 2.60 -5.74
C LEU A 29 2.45 2.79 -6.83
N ILE A 30 1.26 3.29 -6.46
CA ILE A 30 0.17 3.52 -7.41
C ILE A 30 0.55 4.60 -8.41
N ARG A 31 1.10 5.75 -7.96
CA ARG A 31 1.58 6.81 -8.85
C ARG A 31 2.55 6.27 -9.88
N GLN A 32 3.60 5.58 -9.44
CA GLN A 32 4.65 5.11 -10.34
C GLN A 32 4.08 4.09 -11.35
N LEU A 33 3.18 3.21 -10.91
CA LEU A 33 2.49 2.29 -11.81
C LEU A 33 1.62 3.00 -12.85
N ILE A 34 0.91 4.08 -12.49
CA ILE A 34 0.15 4.88 -13.47
C ILE A 34 1.09 5.45 -14.55
N VAL A 35 2.32 5.81 -14.20
CA VAL A 35 3.30 6.38 -15.14
C VAL A 35 3.91 5.31 -16.05
N ILE A 36 4.30 4.15 -15.50
CA ILE A 36 5.09 3.15 -16.25
C ILE A 36 4.26 2.03 -16.87
N ASP A 37 3.03 1.81 -16.40
CA ASP A 37 2.14 0.73 -16.83
C ASP A 37 0.90 1.26 -17.57
N ARG A 38 0.74 0.80 -18.81
CA ARG A 38 -0.34 1.24 -19.70
C ARG A 38 -1.74 0.92 -19.18
N ARG A 39 -1.95 -0.24 -18.55
CA ARG A 39 -3.27 -0.64 -18.02
C ARG A 39 -3.63 0.15 -16.78
N SER A 40 -2.66 0.43 -15.91
CA SER A 40 -2.85 1.30 -14.75
C SER A 40 -3.21 2.71 -15.21
N ARG A 41 -2.50 3.24 -16.22
CA ARG A 41 -2.87 4.53 -16.83
C ARG A 41 -4.30 4.51 -17.38
N LEU A 42 -4.66 3.52 -18.20
CA LEU A 42 -6.01 3.37 -18.77
C LEU A 42 -7.10 3.29 -17.70
N ALA A 43 -6.87 2.55 -16.61
CA ALA A 43 -7.81 2.45 -15.50
C ALA A 43 -8.03 3.82 -14.82
N SER A 44 -6.99 4.65 -14.80
CA SER A 44 -7.00 5.97 -14.17
C SER A 44 -7.56 7.09 -15.06
N GLU A 45 -7.82 6.87 -16.35
CA GLU A 45 -8.23 7.92 -17.30
C GLU A 45 -9.59 8.56 -16.96
N ASN A 46 -10.48 7.83 -16.28
CA ASN A 46 -11.80 8.34 -15.87
C ASN A 46 -11.80 8.99 -14.48
N GLN A 47 -10.63 9.08 -13.82
CA GLN A 47 -10.54 9.63 -12.47
C GLN A 47 -10.58 11.16 -12.52
N MET A 48 -11.25 11.76 -11.53
CA MET A 48 -11.43 13.22 -11.49
C MET A 48 -10.19 13.92 -10.94
N LEU A 49 -9.75 14.96 -11.66
CA LEU A 49 -8.73 15.90 -11.19
C LEU A 49 -9.39 17.18 -10.70
N THR A 50 -8.83 17.76 -9.63
CA THR A 50 -9.22 19.10 -9.21
C THR A 50 -8.77 20.13 -10.24
N PHE A 51 -9.52 21.22 -10.38
CA PHE A 51 -9.14 22.31 -11.30
C PHE A 51 -7.77 22.89 -10.94
N GLY A 52 -7.46 23.03 -9.65
CA GLY A 52 -6.15 23.49 -9.15
C GLY A 52 -4.99 22.60 -9.60
N ALA A 53 -5.15 21.28 -9.56
CA ALA A 53 -4.13 20.36 -10.06
C ALA A 53 -3.95 20.49 -11.58
N ALA A 54 -5.04 20.64 -12.34
CA ALA A 54 -4.98 20.76 -13.79
C ALA A 54 -4.21 22.00 -14.28
N ILE A 55 -4.23 23.09 -13.51
CA ILE A 55 -3.53 24.35 -13.88
C ILE A 55 -2.10 24.44 -13.34
N HIS A 56 -1.75 23.71 -12.26
CA HIS A 56 -0.46 23.89 -11.57
C HIS A 56 0.47 22.68 -11.62
N TYR A 57 -0.03 21.46 -11.81
CA TYR A 57 0.83 20.27 -11.81
C TYR A 57 1.33 19.94 -13.21
N SER A 58 2.59 19.50 -13.30
CA SER A 58 3.11 18.90 -14.53
C SER A 58 2.46 17.54 -14.78
N LYS A 59 2.52 17.05 -16.02
CA LYS A 59 1.90 15.76 -16.41
C LYS A 59 2.39 14.59 -15.54
N GLU A 60 3.65 14.63 -15.15
CA GLU A 60 4.30 13.61 -14.32
C GLU A 60 3.80 13.62 -12.87
N LEU A 61 3.28 14.76 -12.39
CA LEU A 61 2.73 14.93 -11.05
C LEU A 61 1.21 14.76 -10.99
N LEU A 62 0.50 14.70 -12.13
CA LEU A 62 -0.94 14.46 -12.14
C LEU A 62 -1.38 13.18 -11.40
N PRO A 63 -0.63 12.06 -11.41
CA PRO A 63 -1.01 10.90 -10.62
C PRO A 63 -1.00 11.17 -9.10
N GLU A 64 -0.23 12.14 -8.60
CA GLU A 64 -0.35 12.55 -7.19
C GLU A 64 -1.70 13.21 -6.92
N ALA A 65 -2.09 14.14 -7.79
CA ALA A 65 -3.38 14.82 -7.67
C ALA A 65 -4.57 13.84 -7.71
N LEU A 66 -4.46 12.77 -8.50
CA LEU A 66 -5.48 11.71 -8.52
C LEU A 66 -5.68 11.05 -7.17
N LEU A 67 -4.62 10.96 -6.36
CA LEU A 67 -4.64 10.26 -5.09
C LEU A 67 -4.94 11.16 -3.89
N GLU A 68 -4.93 12.50 -4.02
CA GLU A 68 -5.12 13.44 -2.90
C GLU A 68 -6.36 13.13 -2.05
N ASN A 69 -7.46 12.72 -2.69
CA ASN A 69 -8.72 12.39 -2.02
C ASN A 69 -8.88 10.89 -1.70
N CYS A 70 -7.87 10.07 -1.98
CA CYS A 70 -7.87 8.66 -1.62
C CYS A 70 -7.44 8.48 -0.16
N SER A 71 -8.17 7.64 0.57
CA SER A 71 -7.78 7.18 1.89
C SER A 71 -7.28 5.75 1.79
N PHE A 72 -6.24 5.38 2.55
CA PHE A 72 -5.76 4.01 2.64
C PHE A 72 -6.00 3.44 4.06
N ALA A 73 -7.03 3.95 4.75
CA ALA A 73 -7.33 3.63 6.14
C ALA A 73 -8.23 2.39 6.34
N SER A 74 -8.58 1.67 5.27
CA SER A 74 -9.34 0.42 5.35
C SER A 74 -8.93 -0.55 4.25
N LYS A 75 -9.14 -1.84 4.50
CA LYS A 75 -8.93 -2.88 3.49
C LYS A 75 -9.72 -2.60 2.21
N LYS A 76 -10.99 -2.21 2.37
CA LYS A 76 -11.86 -1.88 1.24
C LYS A 76 -11.28 -0.75 0.39
N ASN A 77 -10.84 0.35 1.02
CA ASN A 77 -10.29 1.47 0.27
C ASN A 77 -9.00 1.11 -0.48
N ILE A 78 -8.14 0.28 0.12
CA ILE A 78 -6.90 -0.18 -0.52
C ILE A 78 -7.21 -1.05 -1.75
N ILE A 79 -8.13 -2.02 -1.62
CA ILE A 79 -8.54 -2.89 -2.72
C ILE A 79 -9.25 -2.09 -3.83
N ASP A 80 -10.16 -1.19 -3.45
CA ASP A 80 -10.85 -0.31 -4.40
C ASP A 80 -9.85 0.57 -5.14
N ALA A 81 -8.82 1.12 -4.47
CA ALA A 81 -7.75 1.86 -5.13
C ALA A 81 -6.96 1.01 -6.14
N PHE A 82 -6.61 -0.24 -5.82
CA PHE A 82 -5.95 -1.12 -6.79
C PHE A 82 -6.84 -1.44 -8.00
N LYS A 83 -8.15 -1.56 -7.78
CA LYS A 83 -9.10 -1.75 -8.87
C LYS A 83 -9.20 -0.51 -9.74
N ASP A 84 -9.37 0.66 -9.13
CA ASP A 84 -9.74 1.91 -9.80
C ASP A 84 -8.53 2.58 -10.47
N PHE A 85 -7.34 2.49 -9.87
CA PHE A 85 -6.12 3.09 -10.42
C PHE A 85 -5.19 2.10 -11.12
N LEU A 86 -5.18 0.83 -10.70
CA LEU A 86 -4.31 -0.18 -11.31
C LEU A 86 -5.09 -1.11 -12.23
N GLY A 87 -6.42 -1.06 -12.28
CA GLY A 87 -7.23 -1.96 -13.10
C GLY A 87 -7.19 -3.43 -12.61
N LEU A 88 -6.72 -3.68 -11.38
CA LEU A 88 -6.57 -5.03 -10.85
C LEU A 88 -7.91 -5.54 -10.30
N LYS A 89 -8.71 -6.10 -11.19
CA LYS A 89 -10.00 -6.75 -10.85
C LYS A 89 -9.80 -8.22 -10.47
N GLY A 90 -10.82 -8.83 -9.89
CA GLY A 90 -10.88 -10.27 -9.59
C GLY A 90 -10.63 -10.60 -8.12
N HIS A 91 -10.29 -11.87 -7.87
CA HIS A 91 -10.12 -12.40 -6.53
C HIS A 91 -8.85 -11.86 -5.85
N THR A 92 -9.01 -11.36 -4.63
CA THR A 92 -7.91 -11.00 -3.73
C THR A 92 -7.50 -12.25 -2.95
N PRO A 93 -6.22 -12.70 -3.02
CA PRO A 93 -5.77 -13.87 -2.29
C PRO A 93 -5.99 -13.75 -0.78
N GLN A 94 -6.27 -14.86 -0.10
CA GLN A 94 -6.53 -14.90 1.33
C GLN A 94 -5.41 -14.29 2.18
N GLU A 95 -4.15 -14.43 1.74
CA GLU A 95 -3.00 -13.83 2.42
C GLU A 95 -3.05 -12.30 2.40
N VAL A 96 -3.41 -11.72 1.26
CA VAL A 96 -3.60 -10.27 1.08
C VAL A 96 -4.77 -9.79 1.94
N GLU A 97 -5.90 -10.50 1.89
CA GLU A 97 -7.08 -10.21 2.72
C GLU A 97 -6.72 -10.19 4.21
N LYS A 98 -5.89 -11.13 4.67
CA LYS A 98 -5.47 -11.25 6.07
C LYS A 98 -4.62 -10.06 6.49
N VAL A 99 -3.56 -9.72 5.75
CA VAL A 99 -2.67 -8.60 6.15
C VAL A 99 -3.41 -7.26 6.12
N LEU A 100 -4.29 -7.04 5.13
CA LEU A 100 -5.09 -5.81 5.07
C LEU A 100 -6.09 -5.71 6.22
N SER A 101 -6.65 -6.84 6.65
CA SER A 101 -7.56 -6.86 7.80
C SER A 101 -6.83 -6.54 9.11
N GLU A 102 -5.59 -7.01 9.29
CA GLU A 102 -4.77 -6.61 10.44
C GLU A 102 -4.33 -5.15 10.37
N PHE A 103 -3.92 -4.67 9.19
CA PHE A 103 -3.56 -3.26 8.99
C PHE A 103 -4.75 -2.32 9.29
N GLU A 104 -5.96 -2.69 8.87
CA GLU A 104 -7.16 -1.90 9.14
C GLU A 104 -7.41 -1.71 10.66
N LYS A 105 -7.07 -2.71 11.49
CA LYS A 105 -7.13 -2.56 12.96
C LYS A 105 -6.19 -1.44 13.43
N ILE A 106 -4.98 -1.36 12.87
CA ILE A 106 -4.02 -0.29 13.17
C ILE A 106 -4.56 1.07 12.70
N CYS A 107 -5.20 1.14 11.54
CA CYS A 107 -5.87 2.36 11.09
C CYS A 107 -6.99 2.80 12.04
N GLN A 108 -7.76 1.87 12.63
CA GLN A 108 -8.75 2.21 13.65
C GLN A 108 -8.09 2.75 14.93
N LEU A 109 -6.92 2.24 15.34
CA LEU A 109 -6.16 2.80 16.46
C LEU A 109 -5.66 4.22 16.16
N ARG A 110 -5.17 4.48 14.93
CA ARG A 110 -4.85 5.83 14.44
C ARG A 110 -6.06 6.76 14.57
N HIS A 111 -7.25 6.32 14.15
CA HIS A 111 -8.46 7.14 14.29
C HIS A 111 -8.78 7.48 15.75
N CYS A 112 -8.60 6.55 16.70
CA CYS A 112 -8.76 6.84 18.13
C CYS A 112 -7.79 7.93 18.60
N ILE A 113 -6.52 7.84 18.21
CA ILE A 113 -5.48 8.80 18.57
C ILE A 113 -5.83 10.20 18.06
N VAL A 114 -6.18 10.32 16.78
CA VAL A 114 -6.39 11.62 16.12
C VAL A 114 -7.70 12.30 16.54
N HIS A 115 -8.82 11.55 16.56
CA HIS A 115 -10.15 12.18 16.70
C HIS A 115 -10.69 12.19 18.13
N ARG A 116 -10.08 11.45 19.06
CA ARG A 116 -10.60 11.28 20.42
C ARG A 116 -9.55 11.41 21.50
N PHE A 117 -8.43 12.07 21.20
CA PHE A 117 -7.27 12.16 22.11
C PHE A 117 -6.83 10.78 22.64
N GLY A 118 -6.90 9.76 21.79
CA GLY A 118 -6.57 8.38 22.11
C GLY A 118 -7.69 7.57 22.77
N LYS A 119 -8.86 8.14 23.08
CA LYS A 119 -9.94 7.38 23.73
C LYS A 119 -10.63 6.40 22.78
N LEU A 120 -10.86 5.17 23.23
CA LEU A 120 -11.61 4.18 22.47
C LEU A 120 -13.11 4.51 22.48
N GLY A 121 -13.66 4.85 21.32
CA GLY A 121 -15.09 5.05 21.14
C GLY A 121 -15.87 3.78 20.87
N SER A 122 -17.19 3.84 21.06
CA SER A 122 -18.12 2.74 20.75
C SER A 122 -18.01 2.25 19.29
N ASN A 123 -17.93 3.16 18.32
CA ASN A 123 -17.77 2.78 16.89
C ASN A 123 -16.48 1.99 16.63
N ASN A 124 -15.37 2.36 17.26
CA ASN A 124 -14.10 1.66 17.12
C ASN A 124 -14.13 0.33 17.88
N ALA A 125 -14.72 0.31 19.07
CA ALA A 125 -14.90 -0.90 19.86
C ALA A 125 -15.74 -1.95 19.11
N ILE A 126 -16.81 -1.55 18.42
CA ILE A 126 -17.60 -2.45 17.56
C ILE A 126 -16.72 -3.13 16.51
N LYS A 127 -15.82 -2.38 15.85
CA LYS A 127 -14.88 -2.95 14.85
C LYS A 127 -13.85 -3.91 15.46
N PHE A 128 -13.49 -3.73 16.72
CA PHE A 128 -12.59 -4.65 17.43
C PHE A 128 -13.32 -5.82 18.11
N GLY A 129 -14.65 -5.77 18.17
CA GLY A 129 -15.49 -6.63 19.01
C GLY A 129 -15.85 -5.90 20.30
N LEU A 130 -17.07 -5.35 20.39
CA LEU A 130 -17.48 -4.49 21.49
C LEU A 130 -17.47 -5.22 22.84
N GLU A 131 -18.04 -6.42 22.89
CA GLU A 131 -18.20 -7.20 24.13
C GLU A 131 -16.88 -7.49 24.81
N SER A 132 -15.83 -7.79 24.04
CA SER A 132 -14.48 -8.06 24.56
C SER A 132 -13.71 -6.81 24.95
N HIS A 133 -14.21 -5.61 24.62
CA HIS A 133 -13.51 -4.34 24.82
C HIS A 133 -14.34 -3.30 25.58
N LEU A 134 -15.43 -3.69 26.25
CA LEU A 134 -16.25 -2.79 27.08
C LEU A 134 -15.41 -2.05 28.12
N ASP A 135 -14.49 -2.76 28.77
CA ASP A 135 -13.58 -2.18 29.76
C ASP A 135 -12.59 -1.17 29.18
N CYS A 136 -12.43 -1.12 27.86
CA CYS A 136 -11.54 -0.18 27.19
C CYS A 136 -12.27 1.11 26.75
N LEU A 137 -13.61 1.16 26.80
CA LEU A 137 -14.38 2.31 26.35
C LEU A 137 -14.02 3.59 27.12
N GLU A 138 -13.89 4.69 26.39
CA GLU A 138 -13.50 6.02 26.88
C GLU A 138 -12.13 6.10 27.58
N LYS A 139 -11.40 4.99 27.66
CA LYS A 139 -10.04 4.97 28.19
C LYS A 139 -9.05 5.36 27.10
N PRO A 140 -8.02 6.16 27.43
CA PRO A 140 -6.98 6.53 26.48
C PRO A 140 -6.15 5.30 26.10
N LEU A 141 -5.77 5.21 24.83
CA LEU A 141 -4.84 4.22 24.33
C LEU A 141 -3.47 4.41 25.01
N VAL A 142 -2.97 3.35 25.62
CA VAL A 142 -1.64 3.31 26.25
C VAL A 142 -0.86 2.20 25.58
N LEU A 143 0.06 2.59 24.68
CA LEU A 143 0.93 1.64 23.99
C LEU A 143 2.25 1.50 24.74
N ASN A 144 2.71 0.27 24.91
CA ASN A 144 4.08 -0.04 25.33
C ASN A 144 4.96 -0.39 24.12
N ILE A 145 6.26 -0.58 24.36
CA ILE A 145 7.26 -0.86 23.31
C ILE A 145 6.93 -2.15 22.55
N ASN A 146 6.49 -3.20 23.24
CA ASN A 146 6.13 -4.47 22.60
C ASN A 146 4.94 -4.31 21.65
N GLN A 147 3.93 -3.53 22.06
CA GLN A 147 2.78 -3.21 21.21
C GLN A 147 3.17 -2.34 20.01
N LEU A 148 4.09 -1.37 20.18
CA LEU A 148 4.63 -0.61 19.06
C LEU A 148 5.38 -1.49 18.06
N TYR A 149 6.14 -2.46 18.56
CA TYR A 149 6.81 -3.43 17.70
C TYR A 149 5.80 -4.29 16.92
N GLN A 150 4.70 -4.72 17.55
CA GLN A 150 3.62 -5.43 16.84
C GLN A 150 2.97 -4.56 15.75
N VAL A 151 2.73 -3.28 16.04
CA VAL A 151 2.22 -2.32 15.05
C VAL A 151 3.17 -2.22 13.86
N TYR A 152 4.47 -2.07 14.13
CA TYR A 152 5.51 -2.04 13.09
C TYR A 152 5.48 -3.32 12.24
N GLN A 153 5.46 -4.50 12.88
CA GLN A 153 5.41 -5.78 12.18
C GLN A 153 4.18 -5.91 11.28
N ILE A 154 3.00 -5.46 11.75
CA ILE A 154 1.77 -5.49 10.95
C ILE A 154 1.90 -4.57 9.73
N CYS A 155 2.38 -3.33 9.92
CA CYS A 155 2.57 -2.39 8.82
C CYS A 155 3.59 -2.90 7.80
N GLU A 156 4.70 -3.44 8.28
CA GLU A 156 5.77 -3.97 7.44
C GLU A 156 5.34 -5.22 6.67
N ASN A 157 4.72 -6.19 7.34
CA ASN A 157 4.22 -7.40 6.67
C ASN A 157 3.16 -7.06 5.62
N THR A 158 2.32 -6.07 5.89
CA THR A 158 1.34 -5.57 4.91
C THR A 158 2.05 -5.05 3.66
N ILE A 159 3.07 -4.19 3.82
CA ILE A 159 3.85 -3.68 2.68
C ILE A 159 4.49 -4.83 1.90
N LEU A 160 5.13 -5.81 2.57
CA LEU A 160 5.83 -6.90 1.89
C LEU A 160 4.89 -7.80 1.09
N VAL A 161 3.77 -8.21 1.69
CA VAL A 161 2.78 -9.07 1.03
C VAL A 161 2.11 -8.34 -0.14
N ILE A 162 1.78 -7.05 0.03
CA ILE A 162 1.19 -6.24 -1.04
C ILE A 162 2.21 -6.03 -2.18
N ASN A 163 3.47 -5.74 -1.85
CA ASN A 163 4.54 -5.56 -2.83
C ASN A 163 4.70 -6.81 -3.70
N ASP A 164 4.80 -8.00 -3.09
CA ASP A 164 4.93 -9.27 -3.81
C ASP A 164 3.68 -9.59 -4.64
N HIS A 165 2.48 -9.41 -4.08
CA HIS A 165 1.24 -9.63 -4.79
C HIS A 165 1.12 -8.74 -6.03
N LEU A 166 1.35 -7.44 -5.87
CA LEU A 166 1.25 -6.47 -6.96
C LEU A 166 2.35 -6.70 -7.99
N TYR A 167 3.60 -6.97 -7.58
CA TYR A 167 4.66 -7.29 -8.53
C TYR A 167 4.26 -8.46 -9.44
N LYS A 168 3.82 -9.58 -8.87
CA LYS A 168 3.37 -10.76 -9.64
C LYS A 168 2.24 -10.40 -10.60
N ARG A 169 1.19 -9.72 -10.12
CA ARG A 169 0.02 -9.34 -10.92
C ARG A 169 0.39 -8.41 -12.08
N ILE A 170 1.21 -7.39 -11.81
CA ILE A 170 1.64 -6.42 -12.80
C ILE A 170 2.54 -7.09 -13.85
N MET A 171 3.55 -7.86 -13.42
CA MET A 171 4.47 -8.52 -14.35
C MET A 171 3.77 -9.54 -15.24
N ILE A 172 2.87 -10.37 -14.70
CA ILE A 172 2.08 -11.33 -15.49
C ILE A 172 1.20 -10.58 -16.50
N ARG A 173 0.57 -9.48 -16.10
CA ARG A 173 -0.26 -8.68 -17.00
C ARG A 173 0.54 -8.09 -18.17
N THR A 174 1.82 -7.77 -17.98
CA THR A 174 2.66 -7.30 -19.10
C THR A 174 2.85 -8.35 -20.20
N LEU A 175 2.45 -9.61 -19.98
CA LEU A 175 2.47 -10.69 -20.95
C LEU A 175 1.19 -10.80 -21.78
N GLU A 176 0.11 -10.09 -21.40
CA GLU A 176 -1.17 -10.14 -22.11
C GLU A 176 -1.00 -9.67 -23.57
N PRO A 177 -1.52 -10.40 -24.58
CA PRO A 177 -1.25 -10.12 -25.99
C PRO A 177 -1.61 -8.71 -26.48
N ASP A 178 -2.61 -8.06 -25.87
CA ASP A 178 -3.09 -6.74 -26.27
C ASP A 178 -2.27 -5.57 -25.67
N ILE A 179 -1.35 -5.87 -24.76
CA ILE A 179 -0.47 -4.88 -24.11
C ILE A 179 1.00 -5.21 -24.30
N SER A 180 1.35 -6.49 -24.38
CA SER A 180 2.72 -6.97 -24.40
C SER A 180 3.49 -6.36 -25.57
N ASP A 181 4.59 -5.72 -25.23
CA ASP A 181 5.52 -5.05 -26.13
C ASP A 181 6.98 -5.50 -25.86
N TRP A 182 7.14 -6.59 -25.09
CA TRP A 182 8.45 -7.18 -24.82
C TRP A 182 9.03 -7.77 -26.11
N SER A 183 10.24 -7.34 -26.45
CA SER A 183 10.98 -7.92 -27.57
C SER A 183 11.62 -9.26 -27.23
N TRP A 184 11.70 -9.58 -25.94
CA TRP A 184 12.41 -10.74 -25.39
C TRP A 184 13.92 -10.72 -25.64
N ASP A 185 14.45 -9.54 -25.99
CA ASP A 185 15.88 -9.21 -26.04
C ASP A 185 16.19 -8.24 -24.90
N LEU A 186 16.95 -8.71 -23.91
CA LEU A 186 17.30 -7.91 -22.72
C LEU A 186 17.94 -6.57 -23.11
N ARG A 187 18.71 -6.49 -24.21
CA ARG A 187 19.36 -5.23 -24.60
C ARG A 187 18.35 -4.15 -24.98
N LYS A 188 17.22 -4.55 -25.57
CA LYS A 188 16.13 -3.66 -25.96
C LYS A 188 15.18 -3.39 -24.78
N ASP A 189 14.93 -4.42 -23.98
CA ASP A 189 13.89 -4.38 -22.95
C ASP A 189 14.41 -3.85 -21.59
N LYS A 190 15.74 -3.83 -21.38
CA LYS A 190 16.37 -3.46 -20.10
C LYS A 190 15.81 -2.16 -19.51
N ASN A 191 15.81 -1.08 -20.28
CA ASN A 191 15.37 0.23 -19.78
C ASN A 191 13.90 0.25 -19.34
N LYS A 192 13.05 -0.57 -19.99
CA LYS A 192 11.65 -0.70 -19.60
C LYS A 192 11.52 -1.58 -18.37
N PHE A 193 12.13 -2.78 -18.40
CA PHE A 193 12.06 -3.74 -17.31
C PHE A 193 12.61 -3.17 -16.00
N GLU A 194 13.70 -2.41 -16.08
CA GLU A 194 14.35 -1.81 -14.92
C GLU A 194 13.42 -0.84 -14.18
N LYS A 195 12.48 -0.17 -14.86
CA LYS A 195 11.46 0.67 -14.21
C LYS A 195 10.51 -0.13 -13.33
N TYR A 196 10.09 -1.31 -13.79
CA TYR A 196 9.25 -2.20 -12.98
C TYR A 196 10.08 -2.81 -11.85
N TYR A 197 11.27 -3.33 -12.17
CA TYR A 197 12.11 -3.97 -11.18
C TYR A 197 12.48 -3.01 -10.03
N SER A 198 12.94 -1.80 -10.34
CA SER A 198 13.35 -0.82 -9.32
C SER A 198 12.19 -0.34 -8.45
N LEU A 199 10.96 -0.33 -8.99
CA LEU A 199 9.77 0.05 -8.24
C LEU A 199 9.44 -0.95 -7.13
N PHE A 200 9.65 -2.24 -7.36
CA PHE A 200 9.28 -3.31 -6.42
C PHE A 200 10.47 -3.89 -5.64
N ALA A 201 11.70 -3.70 -6.11
CA ALA A 201 12.89 -4.22 -5.44
C ALA A 201 13.17 -3.45 -4.15
N SER A 202 13.15 -4.15 -3.01
CA SER A 202 13.57 -3.57 -1.74
C SER A 202 15.08 -3.76 -1.54
N LEU A 203 15.79 -2.64 -1.34
CA LEU A 203 17.21 -2.67 -0.97
C LEU A 203 17.43 -3.11 0.48
N GLN A 204 16.45 -2.86 1.35
CA GLN A 204 16.54 -3.20 2.78
C GLN A 204 16.13 -4.65 3.06
N LYS A 205 15.20 -5.19 2.26
CA LYS A 205 14.68 -6.56 2.37
C LYS A 205 14.61 -7.20 0.98
N PRO A 206 15.75 -7.47 0.34
CA PRO A 206 15.74 -8.10 -0.97
C PRO A 206 15.08 -9.48 -0.88
N PRO A 207 14.38 -9.92 -1.95
CA PRO A 207 13.85 -11.27 -2.00
C PRO A 207 14.99 -12.29 -1.85
N MET A 208 14.70 -13.45 -1.26
CA MET A 208 15.66 -14.55 -1.12
C MET A 208 15.25 -15.72 -2.01
N PRO A 209 16.12 -16.19 -2.93
CA PRO A 209 17.46 -15.68 -3.22
C PRO A 209 17.41 -14.28 -3.86
N VAL A 210 18.44 -13.46 -3.59
CA VAL A 210 18.58 -12.13 -4.21
C VAL A 210 18.57 -12.30 -5.71
N SER A 211 17.59 -11.69 -6.37
CA SER A 211 17.41 -11.77 -7.82
C SER A 211 17.77 -10.42 -8.40
N SER A 212 18.83 -10.36 -9.21
CA SER A 212 19.15 -9.19 -10.04
C SER A 212 18.04 -8.90 -11.05
N ALA A 213 18.02 -7.69 -11.62
CA ALA A 213 17.07 -7.32 -12.68
C ALA A 213 17.15 -8.29 -13.87
N THR A 214 18.37 -8.70 -14.26
CA THR A 214 18.59 -9.67 -15.33
C THR A 214 17.95 -11.03 -15.02
N GLU A 215 18.15 -11.55 -13.81
CA GLU A 215 17.56 -12.83 -13.39
C GLU A 215 16.03 -12.74 -13.30
N ALA A 216 15.49 -11.62 -12.81
CA ALA A 216 14.05 -11.39 -12.74
C ALA A 216 13.42 -11.34 -14.14
N TYR A 217 14.10 -10.69 -15.09
CA TYR A 217 13.68 -10.66 -16.50
C TYR A 217 13.70 -12.05 -17.13
N ASN A 218 14.77 -12.83 -16.89
CA ASN A 218 14.86 -14.19 -17.40
C ASN A 218 13.77 -15.10 -16.81
N LYS A 219 13.46 -14.99 -15.51
CA LYS A 219 12.33 -15.70 -14.89
C LYS A 219 10.99 -15.33 -15.52
N LEU A 220 10.77 -14.06 -15.84
CA LEU A 220 9.55 -13.64 -16.54
C LEU A 220 9.47 -14.27 -17.95
N ARG A 221 10.60 -14.30 -18.67
CA ARG A 221 10.71 -14.93 -20.00
C ARG A 221 10.46 -16.43 -19.94
N GLU A 222 11.02 -17.12 -18.94
CA GLU A 222 10.79 -18.54 -18.69
C GLU A 222 9.31 -18.80 -18.39
N TYR A 223 8.70 -18.02 -17.51
CA TYR A 223 7.27 -18.10 -17.22
C TYR A 223 6.42 -17.92 -18.48
N LYS A 224 6.72 -16.91 -19.30
CA LYS A 224 6.04 -16.68 -20.59
C LYS A 224 6.15 -17.87 -21.55
N ASN A 225 7.26 -18.60 -21.54
CA ASN A 225 7.45 -19.78 -22.38
C ASN A 225 6.73 -21.03 -21.82
N SER A 226 6.25 -20.98 -20.58
CA SER A 226 5.50 -22.06 -19.92
C SER A 226 3.98 -21.92 -20.01
N LEU A 227 3.48 -20.75 -20.45
CA LEU A 227 2.07 -20.48 -20.74
C LEU A 227 1.67 -21.08 -22.09
#